data_AF-A0A4Q5T4L4-F1
#
_entry.id   AF-A0A4Q5T4L4-F1
#
_cell.length_a   1.000
_cell.length_b   1.000
_cell.length_c   1.000
_cell.angle_alpha   90.00
_cell.angle_beta   90.00
_cell.angle_gamma   90.00
#
_symmetry.space_group_name_H-M   'P 1'
#
loop_
_entity.id
_entity.type
_entity.pdbx_description
1 polymer ?
#
loop_
_entity_poly.entity_id
_entity_poly.type
_entity_poly.pdbx_seq_one_letter_code
_entity_poly.pdbx_strand_id
1 'polypeptide(L)'
;MIPAWLRAGHKRRIESNHVVLEAAGPATSGIRTVVAIFDDGRVFVPFSSYAGVNSGIEIPALTASEFRASADQLFGFNGTEKQARTQSGWLTTERAEPLLTFCLAVANAYTEEMSTTAP
;
A
#
# COMPACT_ATOMS: atom_id res chain seq x y z
N MET A 1 -8.74 -12.02 0.30
CA MET A 1 -8.08 -10.75 0.66
C MET A 1 -9.01 -9.53 0.54
N ILE A 2 -9.51 -9.13 -0.65
CA ILE A 2 -10.34 -7.90 -0.78
C ILE A 2 -11.57 -7.84 0.15
N PRO A 3 -12.34 -8.93 0.38
CA PRO A 3 -13.43 -8.88 1.34
C PRO A 3 -12.98 -8.57 2.79
N ALA A 4 -11.79 -9.03 3.18
CA ALA A 4 -11.24 -8.74 4.50
C ALA A 4 -10.80 -7.28 4.61
N TRP A 5 -10.20 -6.72 3.55
CA TRP A 5 -9.87 -5.30 3.45
C TRP A 5 -11.10 -4.39 3.63
N LEU A 6 -12.20 -4.72 2.96
CA LEU A 6 -13.46 -3.98 3.11
C LEU A 6 -14.08 -4.13 4.50
N ARG A 7 -14.01 -5.33 5.10
CA ARG A 7 -14.47 -5.55 6.49
C ARG A 7 -13.67 -4.77 7.52
N ALA A 8 -12.41 -4.48 7.24
CA ALA A 8 -11.59 -3.59 8.07
C ALA A 8 -11.97 -2.10 7.92
N GLY A 9 -12.98 -1.76 7.10
CA GLY A 9 -13.49 -0.40 6.94
C GLY A 9 -12.75 0.43 5.89
N HIS A 10 -11.82 -0.16 5.16
CA HIS A 10 -11.06 0.53 4.11
C HIS A 10 -11.78 0.51 2.75
N LYS A 11 -11.32 1.35 1.81
CA LYS A 11 -11.95 1.57 0.51
C LYS A 11 -11.21 0.84 -0.61
N ARG A 12 -11.90 0.64 -1.72
CA ARG A 12 -11.28 0.21 -2.97
C ARG A 12 -11.81 1.06 -4.11
N ARG A 13 -10.96 1.32 -5.09
CA ARG A 13 -11.35 1.89 -6.38
C ARG A 13 -11.14 0.84 -7.46
N ILE A 14 -12.16 0.64 -8.30
CA ILE A 14 -12.13 -0.35 -9.38
C ILE A 14 -11.79 0.40 -10.66
N GLU A 15 -10.74 -0.04 -11.32
CA GLU A 15 -10.32 0.41 -12.64
C GLU A 15 -10.50 -0.71 -13.67
N SER A 16 -10.29 -0.42 -14.94
CA SER A 16 -10.57 -1.36 -16.03
C SER A 16 -9.76 -2.67 -15.97
N ASN A 17 -8.54 -2.63 -15.44
CA ASN A 17 -7.64 -3.80 -15.36
C ASN A 17 -7.00 -4.01 -13.98
N HIS A 18 -7.41 -3.24 -12.97
CA HIS A 18 -6.87 -3.37 -11.62
C HIS A 18 -7.83 -2.84 -10.56
N VAL A 19 -7.59 -3.23 -9.32
CA VAL A 19 -8.24 -2.67 -8.14
C VAL A 19 -7.19 -1.95 -7.32
N VAL A 20 -7.47 -0.70 -6.95
CA VAL A 20 -6.65 0.08 -6.03
C VAL A 20 -7.21 -0.06 -4.63
N LEU A 21 -6.37 -0.47 -3.68
CA LEU A 21 -6.71 -0.46 -2.26
C LEU A 21 -6.37 0.92 -1.69
N GLU A 22 -7.33 1.51 -1.00
CA GLU A 22 -7.27 2.89 -0.52
C GLU A 22 -7.63 2.93 0.98
N ALA A 23 -6.85 3.67 1.75
CA ALA A 23 -7.07 3.89 3.17
C ALA A 23 -7.16 5.38 3.49
N ALA A 24 -7.79 5.71 4.61
CA ALA A 24 -7.73 7.07 5.14
C ALA A 24 -6.27 7.41 5.48
N GLY A 25 -5.84 8.63 5.15
CA GLY A 25 -4.46 9.04 5.37
C GLY A 25 -4.24 10.53 5.10
N PRO A 26 -3.07 11.07 5.48
CA PRO A 26 -2.82 12.50 5.39
C PRO A 26 -2.60 12.89 3.92
N ALA A 27 -3.64 13.51 3.35
CA ALA A 27 -3.72 14.05 2.00
C ALA A 27 -4.92 15.02 1.95
N THR A 28 -4.95 15.93 0.98
CA THR A 28 -6.08 16.87 0.80
C THR A 28 -7.43 16.15 0.62
N SER A 29 -7.43 14.98 -0.02
CA SER A 29 -8.61 14.13 -0.20
C SER A 29 -8.97 13.31 1.04
N GLY A 30 -8.10 13.25 2.05
CA GLY A 30 -8.20 12.35 3.20
C GLY A 30 -8.01 10.87 2.88
N ILE A 31 -7.64 10.52 1.65
CA ILE A 31 -7.52 9.14 1.17
C ILE A 31 -6.19 8.96 0.44
N ARG A 32 -5.48 7.87 0.71
CA ARG A 32 -4.21 7.49 0.08
C ARG A 32 -4.26 6.07 -0.49
N THR A 33 -3.54 5.89 -1.60
CA THR A 33 -3.33 4.58 -2.21
C THR A 33 -2.39 3.73 -1.37
N VAL A 34 -2.81 2.51 -1.08
CA VAL A 34 -1.99 1.48 -0.45
C VAL A 34 -1.28 0.66 -1.52
N VAL A 35 -2.01 -0.10 -2.33
CA VAL A 35 -1.45 -0.87 -3.45
C VAL A 35 -2.43 -0.88 -4.62
N ALA A 36 -1.96 -1.24 -5.81
CA ALA A 36 -2.83 -1.64 -6.91
C ALA A 36 -2.62 -3.13 -7.25
N ILE A 37 -3.71 -3.83 -7.53
CA ILE A 37 -3.73 -5.27 -7.80
C ILE A 37 -4.36 -5.47 -9.17
N PHE A 38 -3.58 -5.98 -10.11
CA PHE A 38 -4.00 -6.21 -11.48
C PHE A 38 -4.76 -7.54 -11.61
N ASP A 39 -5.58 -7.63 -12.65
CA ASP A 39 -6.34 -8.83 -13.02
C ASP A 39 -5.47 -10.07 -13.23
N ASP A 40 -4.23 -9.88 -13.69
CA ASP A 40 -3.23 -10.91 -13.89
C ASP A 40 -2.43 -11.26 -12.62
N GLY A 41 -2.85 -10.77 -11.45
CA GLY A 41 -2.22 -11.07 -10.17
C GLY A 41 -0.94 -10.29 -9.88
N ARG A 42 -0.55 -9.32 -10.72
CA ARG A 42 0.50 -8.36 -10.34
C ARG A 42 0.05 -7.46 -9.21
N VAL A 43 1.00 -7.10 -8.36
CA VAL A 43 0.83 -6.10 -7.30
C VAL A 43 1.80 -4.96 -7.54
N PHE A 44 1.29 -3.75 -7.48
CA PHE A 44 2.05 -2.51 -7.57
C PHE A 44 2.10 -1.83 -6.20
N VAL A 45 3.31 -1.47 -5.77
CA VAL A 45 3.57 -0.77 -4.52
C VAL A 45 4.10 0.64 -4.83
N PRO A 46 3.38 1.71 -4.44
CA PRO A 46 3.74 3.09 -4.78
C PRO A 46 4.64 3.73 -3.71
N PHE A 47 5.86 3.23 -3.50
CA PHE A 47 6.76 3.74 -2.45
C PHE A 47 6.98 5.27 -2.48
N SER A 48 7.09 5.85 -3.67
CA SER A 48 7.18 7.31 -3.84
C SER A 48 5.97 8.05 -3.27
N SER A 49 4.76 7.49 -3.43
CA SER A 49 3.58 8.07 -2.80
C SER A 49 3.65 8.00 -1.29
N TYR A 50 4.29 7.00 -0.68
CA TYR A 50 4.52 6.96 0.77
C TYR A 50 5.49 8.05 1.22
N ALA A 51 6.51 8.32 0.40
CA ALA A 51 7.45 9.43 0.56
C ALA A 51 6.85 10.82 0.23
N GLY A 52 5.53 10.95 0.22
CA GLY A 52 4.85 12.23 0.05
C GLY A 52 4.73 12.73 -1.39
N VAL A 53 5.12 11.94 -2.39
CA VAL A 53 4.87 12.33 -3.79
C VAL A 53 3.36 12.44 -4.01
N ASN A 54 2.94 13.61 -4.50
CA ASN A 54 1.56 14.08 -4.70
C ASN A 54 0.80 14.58 -3.47
N SER A 55 1.07 14.05 -2.27
CA SER A 55 0.41 14.55 -1.04
C SER A 55 1.18 15.69 -0.38
N GLY A 56 2.48 15.82 -0.63
CA GLY A 56 3.38 16.69 0.12
C GLY A 56 3.66 16.21 1.55
N ILE A 57 3.11 15.05 1.94
CA ILE A 57 3.19 14.52 3.31
C ILE A 57 3.81 13.13 3.25
N GLU A 58 5.07 13.07 3.68
CA GLU A 58 5.79 11.82 3.91
C GLU A 58 5.17 11.06 5.09
N ILE A 59 5.20 9.73 5.02
CA ILE A 59 4.87 8.85 6.14
C ILE A 59 6.18 8.17 6.58
N PRO A 60 6.84 8.67 7.64
CA PRO A 60 8.19 8.22 8.02
C PRO A 60 8.29 6.70 8.27
N ALA A 61 7.26 6.10 8.87
CA ALA A 61 7.21 4.66 9.11
C ALA A 61 7.24 3.83 7.82
N LEU A 62 6.79 4.40 6.69
CA LEU A 62 6.75 3.73 5.38
C LEU A 62 7.93 4.10 4.47
N THR A 63 8.79 5.01 4.90
CA THR A 63 10.06 5.35 4.23
C THR A 63 11.27 4.80 4.98
N ALA A 64 11.09 4.32 6.21
CA ALA A 64 12.11 3.64 7.00
C ALA A 64 12.72 2.44 6.28
N SER A 65 14.01 2.22 6.49
CA SER A 65 14.78 1.10 5.91
C SER A 65 14.20 -0.26 6.24
N GLU A 66 13.68 -0.43 7.45
CA GLU A 66 13.14 -1.67 7.98
C GLU A 66 11.83 -2.05 7.30
N PHE A 67 10.95 -1.07 7.11
CA PHE A 67 9.74 -1.24 6.32
C PHE A 67 10.09 -1.58 4.87
N ARG A 68 11.03 -0.84 4.29
CA ARG A 68 11.47 -1.06 2.91
C ARG A 68 12.01 -2.48 2.71
N ALA A 69 12.96 -2.90 3.55
CA ALA A 69 13.54 -4.25 3.49
C ALA A 69 12.50 -5.36 3.65
N SER A 70 11.54 -5.18 4.57
CA SER A 70 10.44 -6.14 4.76
C SER A 70 9.53 -6.23 3.53
N ALA A 71 9.23 -5.10 2.90
CA ALA A 71 8.47 -5.05 1.66
C ALA A 71 9.25 -5.72 0.52
N ASP A 72 10.53 -5.41 0.37
CA ASP A 72 11.37 -5.98 -0.68
C ASP A 72 11.47 -7.51 -0.53
N GLN A 73 11.62 -8.02 0.69
CA GLN A 73 11.60 -9.46 0.96
C GLN A 73 10.25 -10.11 0.62
N LEU A 74 9.13 -9.47 0.99
CA LEU A 74 7.79 -9.97 0.70
C LEU A 74 7.55 -10.08 -0.81
N PHE A 75 7.85 -9.01 -1.54
CA PHE A 75 7.51 -8.87 -2.95
C PHE A 75 8.60 -9.36 -3.92
N GLY A 76 9.83 -9.57 -3.44
CA GLY A 76 10.99 -9.90 -4.26
C GLY A 76 11.53 -8.70 -5.05
N PHE A 77 11.55 -7.51 -4.45
CA PHE A 77 12.10 -6.29 -5.06
C PHE A 77 13.58 -6.09 -4.70
N ASN A 78 14.28 -5.18 -5.40
CA ASN A 78 15.70 -4.93 -5.18
C ASN A 78 15.99 -3.76 -4.22
N GLY A 79 14.96 -3.08 -3.72
CA GLY A 79 15.09 -2.04 -2.70
C GLY A 79 15.46 -0.63 -3.18
N THR A 80 15.53 -0.40 -4.49
CA THR A 80 15.90 0.91 -5.06
C THR A 80 14.76 1.58 -5.83
N GLU A 81 13.69 0.84 -6.08
CA GLU A 81 12.55 1.28 -6.87
C GLU A 81 11.73 2.33 -6.11
N LYS A 82 11.39 3.45 -6.78
CA LYS A 82 10.40 4.42 -6.28
C LYS A 82 8.96 3.94 -6.47
N GLN A 83 8.79 2.96 -7.33
CA GLN A 83 7.53 2.36 -7.75
C GLN A 83 7.88 0.94 -8.18
N ALA A 84 7.31 -0.06 -7.52
CA ALA A 84 7.69 -1.45 -7.76
C ALA A 84 6.47 -2.29 -8.18
N ARG A 85 6.70 -3.26 -9.06
CA ARG A 85 5.68 -4.21 -9.53
C ARG A 85 6.22 -5.62 -9.43
N THR A 86 5.39 -6.53 -8.94
CA THR A 86 5.68 -7.95 -9.00
C THR A 86 5.45 -8.49 -10.42
N GLN A 87 5.88 -9.73 -10.65
CA GLN A 87 5.61 -10.46 -11.89
C GLN A 87 4.13 -10.89 -11.98
N SER A 88 3.66 -11.19 -13.20
CA SER A 88 2.33 -11.76 -13.43
C SER A 88 2.17 -13.08 -12.67
N GLY A 89 0.98 -13.32 -12.13
CA GLY A 89 0.67 -14.50 -11.31
C GLY A 89 1.28 -14.47 -9.90
N TRP A 90 1.89 -13.36 -9.46
CA TRP A 90 2.49 -13.30 -8.13
C TRP A 90 1.45 -13.48 -7.03
N LEU A 91 0.27 -12.86 -7.13
CA LEU A 91 -0.78 -13.00 -6.13
C LEU A 91 -1.48 -14.37 -6.26
N THR A 92 -1.14 -15.26 -5.34
CA THR A 92 -1.80 -16.57 -5.15
C THR A 92 -2.58 -16.59 -3.84
N THR A 93 -3.30 -17.69 -3.58
CA THR A 93 -4.03 -17.88 -2.30
C THR A 93 -3.08 -17.80 -1.10
N GLU A 94 -1.88 -18.36 -1.21
CA GLU A 94 -0.86 -18.40 -0.15
C GLU A 94 -0.28 -17.01 0.14
N ARG A 95 -0.23 -16.13 -0.87
CA ARG A 95 0.26 -14.75 -0.70
C ARG A 95 -0.84 -13.75 -0.34
N ALA A 96 -2.11 -14.18 -0.35
CA ALA A 96 -3.24 -13.30 -0.10
C ALA A 96 -3.28 -12.75 1.34
N GLU A 97 -2.90 -13.56 2.32
CA GLU A 97 -2.83 -13.15 3.74
C GLU A 97 -1.59 -12.29 4.02
N PRO A 98 -0.36 -12.66 3.62
CA PRO A 98 0.80 -11.77 3.71
C PRO A 98 0.59 -10.39 3.07
N LEU A 99 -0.04 -10.35 1.88
CA LEU A 99 -0.39 -9.09 1.22
C LEU A 99 -1.39 -8.28 2.04
N LEU A 100 -2.42 -8.93 2.61
CA LEU A 100 -3.39 -8.24 3.46
C LEU A 100 -2.71 -7.62 4.68
N THR A 101 -1.83 -8.36 5.36
CA THR A 101 -1.06 -7.87 6.51
C THR A 101 -0.23 -6.65 6.14
N PHE A 102 0.47 -6.70 5.00
CA PHE A 102 1.19 -5.53 4.48
C PHE A 102 0.26 -4.33 4.26
N CYS A 103 -0.90 -4.53 3.62
CA CYS A 103 -1.84 -3.45 3.35
C CYS A 103 -2.40 -2.83 4.63
N LEU A 104 -2.71 -3.64 5.65
CA LEU A 104 -3.18 -3.17 6.95
C LEU A 104 -2.11 -2.40 7.71
N ALA A 105 -0.85 -2.84 7.65
CA ALA A 105 0.27 -2.10 8.25
C ALA A 105 0.44 -0.70 7.62
N VAL A 106 0.33 -0.61 6.29
CA VAL A 106 0.35 0.69 5.58
C VAL A 106 -0.82 1.58 6.01
N ALA A 107 -2.03 1.02 6.09
CA ALA A 107 -3.22 1.77 6.52
C ALA A 107 -3.12 2.28 7.97
N ASN A 108 -2.54 1.48 8.86
CA ASN A 108 -2.29 1.87 10.24
C ASN A 108 -1.29 3.02 10.31
N ALA A 109 -0.17 2.94 9.58
CA ALA A 109 0.81 4.03 9.52
C ALA A 109 0.20 5.35 9.01
N TYR A 110 -0.73 5.29 8.05
CA TYR A 110 -1.47 6.48 7.63
C TYR A 110 -2.35 7.06 8.73
N THR A 111 -3.00 6.20 9.52
CA THR A 111 -3.89 6.62 10.62
C THR A 111 -3.09 7.24 11.76
N GLU A 112 -1.95 6.66 12.09
CA GLU A 112 -1.01 7.19 13.07
C GLU A 112 -0.52 8.58 12.66
N GLU A 113 -0.10 8.77 11.41
CA GLU A 113 0.37 10.07 10.91
C GLU A 113 -0.73 11.14 10.86
N MET A 114 -1.98 10.76 10.57
CA MET A 114 -3.10 11.71 10.68
C MET A 114 -3.33 12.16 12.13
N SER A 115 -3.07 11.28 13.10
CA SER A 115 -3.29 11.56 14.53
C SER A 115 -2.20 12.46 15.12
N THR A 116 -0.97 12.40 14.58
CA THR A 116 0.16 13.28 14.96
C THR A 116 0.08 14.66 14.33
N THR A 117 -0.61 14.79 13.20
CA THR A 117 -0.75 16.05 12.44
C THR A 117 -2.03 16.83 12.81
N ALA A 118 -2.86 16.31 13.72
CA ALA A 118 -4.04 17.01 14.21
C ALA A 118 -3.63 18.16 15.17
N PRO A 119 -4.18 19.38 15.00
CA PRO A 119 -3.84 20.56 15.82
C PRO A 119 -4.29 20.44 17.28
#